data_AF-A0A663FFY1-F1
#
_entry.id   AF-A0A663FFY1-F1
#
_cell.length_a   1.000
_cell.length_b   1.000
_cell.length_c   1.000
_cell.angle_alpha   90.00
_cell.angle_beta   90.00
_cell.angle_gamma   90.00
#
_symmetry.space_group_name_H-M   'P 1'
#
loop_
_entity.id
_entity.type
_entity.pdbx_description
1 polymer ?
#
loop_
_entity_poly.entity_id
_entity_poly.type
_entity_poly.pdbx_seq_one_letter_code
_entity_poly.pdbx_strand_id
1 'polypeptide(L)'
;QPVAREEPDRQCPICLGEIQKMKTLEKCRHSFCEDCITRALQVKTACPMCGRFYGQLVGNQPPNGRMLVTRDAGLLLPGYEKFGTIIIQYVFPPGVQGVEHPNPGVRYPGTTRVAYLPDCPEGNKVLGLFRKAFDQRLTFTVGTSMTTGRANVITWNDIHHKTNCTGGPQLYGQVMGRGYHPWQGCVGSC
;
A
#
# COMPACT_ATOMS: atom_id res chain seq x y z
N GLN A 1 -8.84 -53.12 17.88
CA GLN A 1 -9.48 -52.46 16.72
C GLN A 1 -8.49 -51.42 16.19
N PRO A 2 -8.10 -51.43 14.90
CA PRO A 2 -7.29 -50.35 14.37
C PRO A 2 -8.20 -49.17 14.01
N VAL A 3 -7.86 -47.99 14.52
CA VAL A 3 -8.47 -46.71 14.19
C VAL A 3 -8.19 -46.43 12.71
N ALA A 4 -9.23 -46.32 11.90
CA ALA A 4 -9.11 -45.91 10.50
C ALA A 4 -8.41 -44.54 10.46
N ARG A 5 -7.28 -44.48 9.75
CA ARG A 5 -6.65 -43.21 9.43
C ARG A 5 -7.60 -42.49 8.46
N GLU A 6 -8.19 -41.39 8.90
CA GLU A 6 -8.91 -40.49 7.99
C GLU A 6 -7.90 -39.97 6.97
N GLU A 7 -7.99 -40.46 5.73
CA GLU A 7 -7.22 -39.93 4.61
C GLU A 7 -7.61 -38.45 4.45
N PRO A 8 -6.64 -37.52 4.43
CA PRO A 8 -6.95 -36.11 4.23
C PRO A 8 -7.67 -35.96 2.89
N ASP A 9 -8.78 -35.24 2.91
CA ASP A 9 -9.69 -35.06 1.77
C ASP A 9 -8.90 -34.64 0.51
N ARG A 10 -8.65 -35.61 -0.38
CA ARG A 10 -7.89 -35.40 -1.63
C ARG A 10 -8.80 -34.90 -2.75
N GLN A 11 -10.00 -34.43 -2.44
CA GLN A 11 -10.90 -33.90 -3.43
C GLN A 11 -10.57 -32.44 -3.75
N CYS A 12 -10.40 -32.12 -5.02
CA CYS A 12 -10.19 -30.77 -5.48
C CYS A 12 -11.53 -30.01 -5.45
N PRO A 13 -11.64 -28.88 -4.73
CA PRO A 13 -12.89 -28.15 -4.63
C PRO A 13 -13.29 -27.39 -5.92
N ILE A 14 -12.43 -27.40 -6.96
CA ILE A 14 -12.71 -26.75 -8.25
C ILE A 14 -13.30 -27.76 -9.25
N CYS A 15 -12.65 -28.92 -9.44
CA CYS A 15 -13.14 -29.95 -10.38
C CYS A 15 -13.97 -31.04 -9.71
N LEU A 16 -14.06 -31.04 -8.38
CA LEU A 16 -14.74 -32.05 -7.56
C LEU A 16 -14.22 -33.48 -7.75
N GLY A 17 -13.04 -33.67 -8.37
CA GLY A 17 -12.35 -34.95 -8.50
C GLY A 17 -11.12 -35.05 -7.61
N GLU A 18 -10.39 -36.17 -7.66
CA GLU A 18 -9.12 -36.33 -6.93
C GLU A 18 -8.09 -35.29 -7.38
N ILE A 19 -7.33 -34.73 -6.42
CA ILE A 19 -6.30 -33.73 -6.68
C ILE A 19 -5.17 -34.34 -7.52
N GLN A 20 -5.08 -33.87 -8.76
CA GLN A 20 -3.97 -34.15 -9.68
C GLN A 20 -2.93 -33.05 -9.58
N LYS A 21 -1.66 -33.42 -9.36
CA LYS A 21 -0.54 -32.46 -9.16
C LYS A 21 -0.91 -31.41 -8.11
N MET A 22 -0.93 -31.82 -6.85
CA MET A 22 -1.37 -30.97 -5.74
C MET A 22 -0.59 -29.66 -5.68
N LYS A 23 -1.32 -28.55 -5.68
CA LYS A 23 -0.79 -27.21 -5.47
C LYS A 23 -1.46 -26.58 -4.26
N THR A 24 -0.66 -26.31 -3.23
CA THR A 24 -1.12 -25.68 -1.99
C THR A 24 -0.78 -24.20 -2.00
N LEU A 25 -1.78 -23.35 -1.81
CA LEU A 25 -1.55 -21.91 -1.78
C LEU A 25 -0.90 -21.47 -0.46
N GLU A 26 0.22 -20.76 -0.53
CA GLU A 26 1.07 -20.47 0.65
C GLU A 26 0.35 -19.71 1.78
N LYS A 27 -0.42 -18.66 1.45
CA LYS A 27 -1.06 -17.78 2.46
C LYS A 27 -2.23 -18.42 3.22
N CYS A 28 -2.99 -19.33 2.61
CA CYS A 28 -4.22 -19.88 3.19
C CYS A 28 -4.27 -21.40 3.24
N ARG A 29 -3.23 -22.08 2.74
CA ARG A 29 -3.01 -23.53 2.83
C ARG A 29 -4.09 -24.41 2.18
N HIS A 30 -5.00 -23.84 1.40
CA HIS A 30 -5.95 -24.62 0.59
C HIS A 30 -5.22 -25.29 -0.59
N SER A 31 -5.61 -26.54 -0.86
CA SER A 31 -5.02 -27.38 -1.89
C SER A 31 -5.99 -27.61 -3.05
N PHE A 32 -5.44 -27.67 -4.25
CA PHE A 32 -6.18 -27.85 -5.50
C PHE A 32 -5.35 -28.66 -6.49
N CYS A 33 -5.94 -29.12 -7.60
CA CYS A 33 -5.15 -29.50 -8.77
C CYS A 33 -4.39 -28.28 -9.30
N GLU A 34 -3.14 -28.44 -9.71
CA GLU A 34 -2.30 -27.38 -10.27
C GLU A 34 -3.00 -26.63 -11.43
N ASP A 35 -3.58 -27.37 -12.38
CA ASP A 35 -4.27 -26.79 -13.53
C ASP A 35 -5.55 -26.04 -13.11
N CYS A 36 -6.27 -26.56 -12.12
CA CYS A 36 -7.51 -25.94 -11.64
C CYS A 36 -7.23 -24.60 -10.98
N ILE A 37 -6.26 -24.54 -10.06
CA ILE A 37 -5.95 -23.29 -9.39
C ILE A 37 -5.26 -22.29 -10.32
N THR A 38 -4.46 -22.75 -11.28
CA THR A 38 -3.82 -21.86 -12.26
C THR A 38 -4.86 -21.15 -13.12
N ARG A 39 -5.88 -21.86 -13.63
CA ARG A 39 -7.00 -21.24 -14.36
C ARG A 39 -7.84 -20.32 -13.48
N ALA A 40 -8.16 -20.74 -12.25
CA ALA A 40 -8.95 -19.92 -11.34
C ALA A 40 -8.27 -18.57 -11.02
N LEU A 41 -6.95 -18.58 -10.81
CA LEU A 41 -6.17 -17.36 -10.50
C LEU A 41 -6.05 -16.39 -11.69
N GLN A 42 -6.19 -16.87 -12.94
CA GLN A 42 -6.26 -16.02 -14.13
C GLN A 42 -7.59 -15.26 -14.21
N VAL A 43 -8.69 -15.86 -13.76
CA VAL A 43 -10.02 -15.21 -13.74
C VAL A 43 -10.12 -14.23 -12.57
N LYS A 44 -9.71 -14.66 -11.37
CA LYS A 44 -9.71 -13.84 -10.17
C LYS A 44 -8.49 -14.20 -9.36
N THR A 45 -7.63 -13.22 -9.07
CA THR A 45 -6.37 -13.45 -8.34
C THR A 45 -6.60 -13.63 -6.83
N ALA A 46 -7.53 -14.51 -6.45
CA ALA A 46 -7.90 -14.84 -5.09
C ALA A 46 -8.20 -16.34 -4.97
N CYS A 47 -7.99 -16.90 -3.79
CA CYS A 47 -8.33 -18.28 -3.48
C CYS A 47 -9.84 -18.53 -3.69
N PRO A 48 -10.25 -19.55 -4.48
CA PRO A 48 -11.66 -19.87 -4.69
C PRO A 48 -12.39 -20.31 -3.42
N MET A 49 -11.68 -20.83 -2.41
CA MET A 49 -12.27 -21.34 -1.16
C MET A 49 -12.57 -20.23 -0.15
N CYS A 50 -11.65 -19.28 0.02
CA CYS A 50 -11.72 -18.30 1.11
C CYS A 50 -11.59 -16.85 0.66
N GLY A 51 -11.44 -16.59 -0.63
CA GLY A 51 -11.30 -15.25 -1.19
C GLY A 51 -9.97 -14.55 -0.88
N ARG A 52 -9.00 -15.23 -0.21
CA ARG A 52 -7.69 -14.64 0.07
C ARG A 52 -7.00 -14.20 -1.21
N PHE A 53 -6.62 -12.92 -1.32
CA PHE A 53 -5.98 -12.36 -2.52
C PHE A 53 -4.51 -12.79 -2.67
N TYR A 54 -4.14 -13.19 -3.89
CA TYR A 54 -2.81 -13.66 -4.29
C TYR A 54 -2.11 -12.76 -5.31
N GLY A 55 -2.78 -11.72 -5.81
CA GLY A 55 -2.15 -10.75 -6.68
C GLY A 55 -1.27 -9.74 -5.94
N GLN A 56 -0.60 -8.90 -6.72
CA GLN A 56 0.02 -7.69 -6.22
C GLN A 56 -1.06 -6.61 -6.14
N LEU A 57 -1.21 -5.97 -4.98
CA LEU A 57 -2.08 -4.81 -4.87
C LEU A 57 -1.44 -3.67 -5.67
N VAL A 58 -2.14 -3.19 -6.69
CA VAL A 58 -1.72 -2.06 -7.51
C VAL A 58 -2.80 -1.00 -7.39
N GLY A 59 -2.41 0.23 -7.04
CA GLY A 59 -3.33 1.35 -6.92
C GLY A 59 -3.51 2.11 -8.23
N ASN A 60 -4.22 3.23 -8.14
CA ASN A 60 -4.54 4.10 -9.28
C ASN A 60 -3.78 5.43 -9.24
N GLN A 61 -2.63 5.52 -8.56
CA GLN A 61 -1.73 6.68 -8.67
C GLN A 61 -1.43 7.01 -10.13
N PRO A 62 -1.44 8.28 -10.58
CA PRO A 62 -1.06 8.62 -11.95
C PRO A 62 0.35 8.10 -12.34
N PRO A 63 0.53 7.50 -13.53
CA PRO A 63 1.77 6.80 -13.87
C PRO A 63 2.98 7.71 -14.09
N ASN A 64 2.74 8.99 -14.41
CA ASN A 64 3.81 9.95 -14.73
C ASN A 64 4.41 10.65 -13.49
N GLY A 65 4.11 10.14 -12.29
CA GLY A 65 4.69 10.64 -11.06
C GLY A 65 6.16 10.25 -10.91
N ARG A 66 6.94 11.09 -10.25
CA ARG A 66 8.34 10.82 -9.88
C ARG A 66 8.51 10.92 -8.38
N MET A 67 9.27 9.99 -7.80
CA MET A 67 9.72 10.04 -6.42
C MET A 67 11.23 10.31 -6.42
N LEU A 68 11.63 11.46 -5.90
CA LEU A 68 13.02 11.89 -5.77
C LEU A 68 13.42 11.83 -4.30
N VAL A 69 14.63 11.35 -4.03
CA VAL A 69 15.13 11.21 -2.66
C VAL A 69 16.46 11.95 -2.55
N THR A 70 16.54 12.89 -1.62
CA THR A 70 17.77 13.57 -1.24
C THR A 70 18.03 13.38 0.25
N ARG A 71 19.26 13.61 0.68
CA ARG A 71 19.69 13.48 2.08
C ARG A 71 20.40 14.76 2.49
N ASP A 72 20.08 15.25 3.67
CA ASP A 72 20.65 16.46 4.24
C ASP A 72 21.11 16.17 5.67
N ALA A 73 22.42 16.25 5.90
CA ALA A 73 23.00 16.00 7.22
C ALA A 73 22.87 17.20 8.17
N GLY A 74 22.63 18.42 7.65
CA GLY A 74 22.44 19.64 8.44
C GLY A 74 21.00 19.86 8.87
N LEU A 75 20.04 19.26 8.16
CA LEU A 75 18.63 19.28 8.57
C LEU A 75 18.38 18.20 9.63
N LEU A 76 18.03 18.63 10.84
CA LEU A 76 17.74 17.76 11.98
C LEU A 76 16.24 17.75 12.28
N LEU A 77 15.65 16.56 12.41
CA LEU A 77 14.25 16.41 12.80
C LEU A 77 14.13 16.34 14.33
N PRO A 78 13.09 16.95 14.93
CA PRO A 78 12.82 16.83 16.36
C PRO A 78 12.73 15.37 16.81
N GLY A 79 13.53 15.00 17.81
CA GLY A 79 13.63 13.64 18.35
C GLY A 79 14.61 12.72 17.60
N TYR A 80 15.27 13.21 16.54
CA TYR A 80 16.26 12.47 15.74
C TYR A 80 17.51 13.33 15.46
N GLU A 81 17.85 14.26 16.36
CA GLU A 81 18.92 15.25 16.17
C GLU A 81 20.33 14.63 15.99
N LYS A 82 20.49 13.35 16.33
CA LYS A 82 21.72 12.58 16.10
C LYS A 82 21.87 12.09 14.65
N PHE A 83 20.84 12.25 13.83
CA PHE A 83 20.76 11.76 12.46
C PHE A 83 20.48 12.92 11.50
N GLY A 84 20.91 12.76 10.24
CA GLY A 84 20.46 13.65 9.17
C GLY A 84 18.98 13.43 8.82
N THR A 85 18.53 14.07 7.74
CA THR A 85 17.17 13.94 7.22
C THR A 85 17.17 13.43 5.78
N ILE A 86 16.31 12.45 5.52
CA ILE A 86 15.92 12.02 4.18
C ILE A 86 14.74 12.88 3.74
N ILE A 87 14.88 13.55 2.61
CA ILE A 87 13.85 14.37 2.00
C ILE A 87 13.32 13.63 0.78
N ILE A 88 12.01 13.39 0.76
CA ILE A 88 11.33 12.70 -0.32
C ILE A 88 10.43 13.70 -1.03
N GLN A 89 10.70 13.94 -2.31
CA GLN A 89 9.90 14.80 -3.16
C GLN A 89 9.12 13.97 -4.18
N TYR A 90 7.80 14.07 -4.13
CA TYR A 90 6.90 13.52 -5.12
C TYR A 90 6.49 14.61 -6.09
N VAL A 91 6.72 14.39 -7.38
CA VAL A 91 6.38 15.35 -8.44
C VAL A 91 5.45 14.68 -9.44
N PHE A 92 4.28 15.27 -9.64
CA PHE A 92 3.31 14.83 -10.64
C PHE A 92 3.00 15.96 -11.61
N PRO A 93 3.17 15.74 -12.92
CA PRO A 93 2.68 16.69 -13.92
C PRO A 93 1.14 16.67 -14.00
N PRO A 94 0.50 17.72 -14.56
CA PRO A 94 -0.91 17.68 -14.90
C PRO A 94 -1.19 16.58 -15.93
N GLY A 95 -2.42 16.07 -15.95
CA GLY A 95 -2.79 14.99 -16.86
C GLY A 95 -4.30 14.83 -17.00
N VAL A 96 -4.68 13.68 -17.54
CA VAL A 96 -6.07 13.29 -17.81
C VAL A 96 -6.35 11.98 -17.07
N GLN A 97 -7.51 11.89 -16.43
CA GLN A 97 -7.96 10.69 -15.74
C GLN A 97 -8.13 9.52 -16.71
N GLY A 98 -7.36 8.47 -16.48
CA GLY A 98 -7.57 7.15 -17.08
C GLY A 98 -8.84 6.45 -16.59
N VAL A 99 -9.12 5.27 -17.13
CA VAL A 99 -10.33 4.48 -16.83
C VAL A 99 -10.39 3.98 -15.39
N GLU A 100 -9.25 3.95 -14.69
CA GLU A 100 -9.14 3.55 -13.28
C GLU A 100 -9.47 4.67 -12.27
N HIS A 101 -9.74 5.89 -12.74
CA HIS A 101 -10.01 7.05 -11.92
C HIS A 101 -11.51 7.39 -11.88
N PRO A 102 -11.97 8.21 -10.91
CA PRO A 102 -13.39 8.50 -10.72
C PRO A 102 -14.11 9.12 -11.92
N ASN A 103 -13.42 9.99 -12.69
CA ASN A 103 -14.00 10.69 -13.83
C ASN A 103 -13.11 10.55 -15.07
N PRO A 104 -13.15 9.41 -15.79
CA PRO A 104 -12.32 9.18 -16.97
C PRO A 104 -12.46 10.30 -18.02
N GLY A 105 -11.34 10.72 -18.62
CA GLY A 105 -11.29 11.81 -19.60
C GLY A 105 -11.24 13.22 -19.01
N VAL A 106 -11.52 13.39 -17.71
CA VAL A 106 -11.43 14.69 -17.02
C VAL A 106 -9.98 15.01 -16.65
N ARG A 107 -9.58 16.27 -16.82
CA ARG A 107 -8.23 16.74 -16.46
C ARG A 107 -8.05 16.84 -14.95
N TYR A 108 -6.83 16.58 -14.49
CA TYR A 108 -6.37 16.90 -13.14
C TYR A 108 -5.11 17.78 -13.19
N PRO A 109 -4.94 18.71 -12.23
CA PRO A 109 -3.72 19.51 -12.14
C PRO A 109 -2.56 18.68 -11.59
N GLY A 110 -1.32 19.09 -11.92
CA GLY A 110 -0.12 18.54 -11.33
C GLY A 110 0.04 18.94 -9.87
N THR A 111 0.95 18.29 -9.15
CA THR A 111 1.26 18.61 -7.75
C THR A 111 2.69 18.24 -7.39
N THR A 112 3.21 18.91 -6.38
CA THR A 112 4.47 18.56 -5.73
C THR A 112 4.21 18.39 -4.23
N ARG A 113 4.69 17.28 -3.66
CA ARG A 113 4.57 16.98 -2.23
C ARG A 113 5.96 16.64 -1.69
N VAL A 114 6.24 17.07 -0.46
CA VAL A 114 7.48 16.77 0.23
C VAL A 114 7.16 16.02 1.51
N ALA A 115 7.97 15.02 1.83
CA ALA A 115 7.93 14.27 3.07
C ALA A 115 9.34 14.13 3.65
N TYR A 116 9.42 13.95 4.97
CA TYR A 116 10.68 13.86 5.69
C TYR A 116 10.74 12.57 6.51
N LEU A 117 11.90 11.92 6.52
CA LEU A 117 12.24 10.79 7.40
C LEU A 117 13.60 11.05 8.04
N PRO A 118 13.86 10.60 9.27
CA PRO A 118 15.20 10.64 9.83
C PRO A 118 16.13 9.71 9.04
N ASP A 119 17.38 10.11 8.85
CA ASP A 119 18.40 9.28 8.22
C ASP A 119 19.03 8.31 9.22
N CYS A 120 18.20 7.40 9.72
CA CYS A 120 18.56 6.33 10.63
C CYS A 120 18.14 4.96 10.05
N PRO A 121 18.54 3.83 10.64
CA PRO A 121 18.16 2.50 10.15
C PRO A 121 16.63 2.32 10.00
N GLU A 122 15.84 2.83 10.95
CA GLU A 122 14.37 2.77 10.93
C GLU A 122 13.80 3.63 9.80
N GLY A 123 14.28 4.87 9.65
CA GLY A 123 13.84 5.76 8.57
C GLY A 123 14.17 5.21 7.18
N ASN A 124 15.32 4.54 7.03
CA ASN A 124 15.68 3.87 5.78
C ASN A 124 14.80 2.64 5.48
N LYS A 125 14.34 1.89 6.50
CA LYS A 125 13.33 0.84 6.32
C LYS A 125 12.01 1.42 5.82
N VAL A 126 11.54 2.52 6.42
CA VAL A 126 10.32 3.23 6.00
C VAL A 126 10.46 3.75 4.56
N LEU A 127 11.61 4.33 4.19
CA LEU A 127 11.89 4.75 2.82
C LEU A 127 11.75 3.59 1.82
N GLY A 128 12.23 2.39 2.18
CA GLY A 128 12.06 1.19 1.36
C GLY A 128 10.59 0.83 1.14
N LEU A 129 9.76 0.94 2.18
CA LEU A 129 8.32 0.71 2.08
C LEU A 129 7.63 1.78 1.21
N PHE A 130 8.02 3.05 1.32
CA PHE A 130 7.47 4.12 0.50
C PHE A 130 7.80 3.96 -0.98
N ARG A 131 9.03 3.56 -1.31
CA ARG A 131 9.40 3.19 -2.69
C ARG A 131 8.52 2.07 -3.21
N LYS A 132 8.39 0.97 -2.46
CA LYS A 132 7.54 -0.16 -2.84
C LYS A 132 6.09 0.25 -3.06
N ALA A 133 5.53 1.08 -2.17
CA ALA A 133 4.17 1.59 -2.32
C ALA A 133 4.01 2.50 -3.54
N PHE A 134 4.99 3.35 -3.81
CA PHE A 134 4.99 4.25 -4.96
C PHE A 134 5.07 3.47 -6.28
N ASP A 135 5.96 2.48 -6.36
CA ASP A 135 6.11 1.57 -7.50
C ASP A 135 4.83 0.76 -7.74
N GLN A 136 4.11 0.43 -6.66
CA GLN A 136 2.81 -0.23 -6.69
C GLN A 136 1.64 0.73 -6.94
N ARG A 137 1.89 2.02 -7.22
CA ARG A 137 0.85 3.04 -7.45
C ARG A 137 -0.11 3.23 -6.26
N LEU A 138 0.33 2.95 -5.04
CA LEU A 138 -0.49 2.97 -3.82
C LEU A 138 -0.37 4.27 -3.01
N THR A 139 0.60 5.13 -3.30
CA THR A 139 0.88 6.33 -2.48
C THR A 139 -0.11 7.46 -2.72
N PHE A 140 -0.50 7.67 -3.97
CA PHE A 140 -1.44 8.72 -4.36
C PHE A 140 -2.63 8.15 -5.13
N THR A 141 -3.67 8.97 -5.25
CA THR A 141 -4.83 8.70 -6.10
C THR A 141 -5.34 10.01 -6.71
N VAL A 142 -6.25 9.93 -7.68
CA VAL A 142 -7.03 11.08 -8.14
C VAL A 142 -8.40 11.03 -7.50
N GLY A 143 -8.78 12.10 -6.81
CA GLY A 143 -10.06 12.16 -6.10
C GLY A 143 -10.37 13.55 -5.60
N THR A 144 -11.06 13.60 -4.46
CA THR A 144 -11.43 14.85 -3.79
C THR A 144 -10.46 15.12 -2.64
N SER A 145 -9.84 16.30 -2.65
CA SER A 145 -8.99 16.74 -1.55
C SER A 145 -9.82 16.91 -0.28
N MET A 146 -9.46 16.20 0.79
CA MET A 146 -10.17 16.32 2.07
C MET A 146 -10.04 17.71 2.70
N THR A 147 -8.93 18.41 2.48
CA THR A 147 -8.67 19.71 3.09
C THR A 147 -9.32 20.87 2.36
N THR A 148 -9.48 20.77 1.04
CA THR A 148 -9.99 21.88 0.21
C THR A 148 -11.35 21.58 -0.43
N GLY A 149 -11.83 20.34 -0.33
CA GLY A 149 -13.03 19.88 -1.03
C GLY A 149 -12.90 19.82 -2.55
N ARG A 150 -11.72 20.14 -3.12
CA ARG A 150 -11.53 20.20 -4.56
C ARG A 150 -11.50 18.79 -5.16
N ALA A 151 -12.43 18.51 -6.07
CA ALA A 151 -12.48 17.27 -6.84
C ALA A 151 -11.46 17.26 -8.00
N ASN A 152 -11.21 16.06 -8.55
CA ASN A 152 -10.34 15.83 -9.71
C ASN A 152 -8.90 16.30 -9.48
N VAL A 153 -8.35 16.05 -8.29
CA VAL A 153 -6.97 16.39 -7.93
C VAL A 153 -6.21 15.19 -7.42
N ILE A 154 -4.88 15.25 -7.54
CA ILE A 154 -3.99 14.26 -6.94
C ILE A 154 -3.96 14.49 -5.43
N THR A 155 -4.37 13.46 -4.69
CA THR A 155 -4.39 13.45 -3.22
C THR A 155 -3.64 12.24 -2.70
N TRP A 156 -3.25 12.28 -1.43
CA TRP A 156 -2.79 11.10 -0.72
C TRP A 156 -3.86 10.02 -0.79
N ASN A 157 -3.44 8.78 -1.01
CA ASN A 157 -4.27 7.61 -0.76
C ASN A 157 -4.19 7.25 0.74
N ASP A 158 -4.16 5.96 1.11
CA ASP A 158 -4.15 5.52 2.51
C ASP A 158 -2.77 5.52 3.20
N ILE A 159 -1.72 6.04 2.55
CA ILE A 159 -0.36 6.06 3.10
C ILE A 159 0.01 7.49 3.48
N HIS A 160 -0.19 7.82 4.76
CA HIS A 160 0.12 9.14 5.29
C HIS A 160 1.63 9.36 5.46
N HIS A 161 2.08 10.56 5.12
CA HIS A 161 3.46 11.02 5.24
C HIS A 161 3.55 12.21 6.20
N LYS A 162 4.68 12.38 6.89
CA LYS A 162 4.98 13.64 7.59
C LYS A 162 5.43 14.68 6.58
N THR A 163 4.60 15.71 6.39
CA THR A 163 4.85 16.79 5.41
C THR A 163 5.47 18.06 6.00
N ASN A 164 5.78 18.08 7.30
CA ASN A 164 6.41 19.22 7.98
C ASN A 164 7.58 18.75 8.84
N CYS A 165 8.67 19.52 8.83
CA CYS A 165 9.88 19.30 9.63
C CYS A 165 9.80 19.88 11.05
N THR A 166 8.80 20.74 11.33
CA THR A 166 8.56 21.33 12.65
C THR A 166 7.08 21.30 13.02
N GLY A 167 6.75 21.01 14.28
CA GLY A 167 5.38 21.08 14.81
C GLY A 167 4.82 19.74 15.31
N GLY A 168 4.20 19.77 16.49
CA GLY A 168 3.44 18.65 17.06
C GLY A 168 2.13 18.37 16.30
N PRO A 169 1.28 17.45 16.80
CA PRO A 169 0.10 16.91 16.11
C PRO A 169 -0.97 17.91 15.62
N GLN A 170 -0.82 19.20 15.88
CA GLN A 170 -1.85 20.23 15.68
C GLN A 170 -1.77 20.97 14.32
N LEU A 171 -0.93 20.53 13.38
CA LEU A 171 -0.89 21.07 12.00
C LEU A 171 -1.43 20.10 10.93
N TYR A 172 -2.06 18.99 11.35
CA TYR A 172 -2.97 18.22 10.51
C TYR A 172 -4.40 18.57 10.92
N GLY A 173 -5.24 18.94 9.95
CA GLY A 173 -6.58 19.50 10.15
C GLY A 173 -7.41 18.78 11.22
N GLN A 174 -8.19 19.58 11.95
CA GLN A 174 -9.11 19.17 13.02
C GLN A 174 -9.89 17.89 12.70
N VAL A 175 -9.86 16.93 13.63
CA VAL A 175 -11.04 16.16 14.03
C VAL A 175 -11.05 16.08 15.55
N MET A 176 -12.00 16.79 16.16
CA MET A 176 -12.38 16.61 17.56
C MET A 176 -12.94 15.20 17.74
N GLY A 177 -12.33 14.37 18.60
CA GLY A 177 -12.88 13.06 18.94
C GLY A 177 -11.89 12.14 19.66
N ARG A 178 -11.75 12.33 20.97
CA ARG A 178 -11.23 11.40 22.00
C ARG A 178 -10.02 10.51 21.62
N GLY A 179 -8.85 10.86 22.15
CA GLY A 179 -8.01 9.90 22.85
C GLY A 179 -6.97 9.06 22.09
N TYR A 180 -6.41 9.52 20.97
CA TYR A 180 -5.32 8.81 20.28
C TYR A 180 -4.03 9.65 20.16
N HIS A 181 -2.97 9.20 20.82
CA HIS A 181 -1.62 9.71 20.62
C HIS A 181 -1.08 9.24 19.24
N PRO A 182 -0.51 10.13 18.40
CA PRO A 182 -0.11 9.78 17.02
C PRO A 182 1.09 8.84 16.92
N TRP A 183 1.70 8.47 18.05
CA TRP A 183 2.91 7.65 18.11
C TRP A 183 2.63 6.14 18.13
N GLN A 184 1.38 5.70 18.23
CA GLN A 184 1.06 4.25 18.33
C GLN A 184 0.65 3.59 17.00
N GLY A 185 0.57 4.32 15.89
CA GLY A 185 -0.04 3.80 14.66
C GLY A 185 0.89 3.19 13.60
N CYS A 186 2.20 3.45 13.62
CA CYS A 186 3.10 3.03 12.53
C CYS A 186 4.45 2.46 12.97
N VAL A 187 4.63 2.20 14.26
CA VAL A 187 5.73 1.38 14.77
C VAL A 187 5.08 0.28 15.60
N GLY A 188 4.81 -0.85 14.96
CA GLY A 188 4.46 -2.07 15.69
C GLY A 188 5.56 -2.39 16.69
N SER A 189 5.11 -2.68 17.90
CA SER A 189 5.79 -3.14 19.10
C SER A 189 7.08 -3.95 18.90
N CYS A 190 8.10 -3.61 19.69
CA CYS A 190 8.63 -4.52 20.70
C CYS A 190 8.51 -3.84 22.06
#